data_AF-A0A0M0BE21-F1
#
_entry.id   AF-A0A0M0BE21-F1
#
_cell.length_a   1.000
_cell.length_b   1.000
_cell.length_c   1.000
_cell.angle_alpha   90.00
_cell.angle_beta   90.00
_cell.angle_gamma   90.00
#
_symmetry.space_group_name_H-M   'P 1'
#
loop_
_entity.id
_entity.type
_entity.pdbx_description
1 polymer ?
#
loop_
_entity_poly.entity_id
_entity_poly.type
_entity_poly.pdbx_seq_one_letter_code
_entity_poly.pdbx_strand_id
1 'polypeptide(L)'
;MDEYRGWDQDFGWTHTFNSTGKIIYDAQLTIQAWDVDSADGEQDHVYVDSILVGALTGENETWMESVFPIDPSQIYDDSTLNVWLDIDVPQTGFNVTIDYSQLRTHWDWIAPVGNSTDDTGMLKDVYGVQETVYAVGSGFPADVDIDIYVVPDLQWTLDMAIPADVSSDGINTVHTDVNGTFGPVLIWPSFLTWGEY
;
A
#
# COMPACT_ATOMS: atom_id res chain seq x y z
N MET A 1 -5.98 -15.99 -19.61
CA MET A 1 -7.07 -16.90 -19.16
C MET A 1 -8.17 -16.72 -20.17
N ASP A 2 -8.22 -17.61 -21.16
CA ASP A 2 -9.20 -17.47 -22.24
C ASP A 2 -10.54 -18.03 -21.77
N GLU A 3 -11.46 -17.14 -21.44
CA GLU A 3 -12.76 -17.49 -20.88
C GLU A 3 -13.89 -16.95 -21.78
N TYR A 4 -14.50 -17.86 -22.53
CA TYR A 4 -15.66 -17.59 -23.39
C TYR A 4 -16.95 -17.69 -22.56
N ARG A 5 -17.81 -16.66 -22.63
CA ARG A 5 -19.05 -16.59 -21.86
C ARG A 5 -20.21 -16.07 -22.72
N GLY A 6 -21.37 -16.68 -22.53
CA GLY A 6 -22.61 -16.23 -23.17
C GLY A 6 -23.36 -15.17 -22.35
N TRP A 7 -24.37 -14.56 -22.96
CA TRP A 7 -25.23 -13.50 -22.42
C TRP A 7 -25.88 -13.75 -21.03
N ASP A 8 -25.93 -14.98 -20.53
CA ASP A 8 -26.48 -15.34 -19.22
C ASP A 8 -25.41 -15.83 -18.22
N GLN A 9 -24.13 -15.62 -18.54
CA GLN A 9 -22.99 -16.22 -17.83
C GLN A 9 -22.08 -15.19 -17.19
N ASP A 10 -22.65 -14.37 -16.31
CA ASP A 10 -21.89 -13.48 -15.43
C ASP A 10 -20.80 -14.24 -14.67
N PHE A 11 -19.69 -13.57 -14.38
CA PHE A 11 -18.59 -14.17 -13.65
C PHE A 11 -17.73 -13.14 -12.94
N GLY A 12 -16.90 -13.63 -12.03
CA GLY A 12 -15.98 -12.79 -11.29
C GLY A 12 -14.69 -13.51 -10.95
N TRP A 13 -13.69 -12.69 -10.62
CA TRP A 13 -12.37 -13.12 -10.23
C TRP A 13 -11.78 -12.11 -9.24
N THR A 14 -10.62 -12.44 -8.67
CA THR A 14 -9.99 -11.62 -7.64
C THR A 14 -8.53 -11.34 -8.02
N HIS A 15 -8.11 -10.08 -7.87
CA HIS A 15 -6.69 -9.72 -7.82
C HIS A 15 -6.24 -9.58 -6.36
N THR A 16 -4.96 -9.80 -6.09
CA THR A 16 -4.38 -9.59 -4.75
C THR A 16 -3.23 -8.61 -4.81
N PHE A 17 -3.19 -7.68 -3.85
CA PHE A 17 -2.10 -6.74 -3.69
C PHE A 17 -1.85 -6.50 -2.20
N ASN A 18 -0.68 -6.89 -1.71
CA ASN A 18 -0.28 -6.61 -0.33
C ASN A 18 0.04 -5.12 -0.17
N SER A 19 -0.88 -4.37 0.44
CA SER A 19 -0.78 -2.93 0.70
C SER A 19 -0.04 -2.57 1.99
N THR A 20 0.35 -3.56 2.82
CA THR A 20 1.03 -3.33 4.09
C THR A 20 2.34 -2.54 3.89
N GLY A 21 2.45 -1.44 4.63
CA GLY A 21 3.63 -0.55 4.60
C GLY A 21 3.75 0.29 3.32
N LYS A 22 2.71 0.35 2.49
CA LYS A 22 2.74 1.07 1.20
C LYS A 22 1.72 2.17 1.14
N ILE A 23 2.05 3.21 0.39
CA ILE A 23 1.13 4.24 -0.07
C ILE A 23 0.87 3.96 -1.56
N ILE A 24 -0.37 3.66 -1.90
CA ILE A 24 -0.88 3.55 -3.27
C ILE A 24 -1.31 4.95 -3.72
N TYR A 25 -0.71 5.46 -4.79
CA TYR A 25 -1.07 6.75 -5.40
C TYR A 25 -2.23 6.63 -6.37
N ASP A 26 -2.18 5.60 -7.21
CA ASP A 26 -3.18 5.30 -8.21
C ASP A 26 -3.19 3.80 -8.55
N ALA A 27 -4.33 3.34 -9.03
CA ALA A 27 -4.55 1.96 -9.44
C ALA A 27 -5.44 1.91 -10.69
N GLN A 28 -5.22 0.88 -11.50
CA GLN A 28 -5.90 0.69 -12.77
C GLN A 28 -6.17 -0.80 -13.02
N LEU A 29 -7.38 -1.11 -13.46
CA LEU A 29 -7.77 -2.42 -13.97
C LEU A 29 -7.80 -2.35 -15.49
N THR A 30 -7.00 -3.18 -16.15
CA THR A 30 -7.07 -3.42 -17.61
C THR A 30 -7.73 -4.76 -17.85
N ILE A 31 -8.73 -4.84 -18.72
CA ILE A 31 -9.34 -6.08 -19.19
C ILE A 31 -9.22 -6.13 -20.71
N GLN A 32 -8.69 -7.22 -21.25
CA GLN A 32 -8.71 -7.48 -22.69
C GLN A 32 -9.82 -8.46 -23.02
N ALA A 33 -10.72 -8.05 -23.91
CA ALA A 33 -11.87 -8.81 -24.34
C ALA A 33 -12.04 -8.80 -25.86
N TRP A 34 -12.72 -9.81 -26.39
CA TRP A 34 -13.06 -10.01 -27.79
C TRP A 34 -14.56 -9.89 -27.98
N ASP A 35 -14.95 -9.31 -29.12
CA ASP A 35 -16.35 -9.25 -29.59
C ASP A 35 -17.24 -8.42 -28.68
N VAL A 36 -16.72 -7.28 -28.22
CA VAL A 36 -17.49 -6.31 -27.41
C VAL A 36 -18.09 -5.27 -28.36
N ASP A 37 -19.29 -5.52 -28.86
CA ASP A 37 -20.08 -4.73 -29.81
C ASP A 37 -20.67 -3.46 -29.18
N SER A 38 -19.86 -2.72 -28.42
CA SER A 38 -20.30 -1.57 -27.64
C SER A 38 -20.96 -0.46 -28.48
N ALA A 39 -20.57 -0.32 -29.75
CA ALA A 39 -21.19 0.62 -30.69
C ALA A 39 -22.58 0.18 -31.19
N ASP A 40 -22.85 -1.13 -31.19
CA ASP A 40 -24.11 -1.74 -31.59
C ASP A 40 -25.06 -1.99 -30.39
N GLY A 41 -24.63 -1.58 -29.20
CA GLY A 41 -25.46 -1.50 -27.99
C GLY A 41 -25.17 -2.58 -26.95
N GLU A 42 -24.15 -3.42 -27.15
CA GLU A 42 -23.67 -4.32 -26.09
C GLU A 42 -23.16 -3.52 -24.89
N GLN A 43 -23.51 -3.97 -23.68
CA GLN A 43 -23.03 -3.38 -22.43
C GLN A 43 -22.63 -4.48 -21.47
N ASP A 44 -21.34 -4.74 -21.35
CA ASP A 44 -20.80 -5.63 -20.32
C ASP A 44 -20.30 -4.80 -19.14
N HIS A 45 -21.09 -4.72 -18.08
CA HIS A 45 -20.80 -3.88 -16.93
C HIS A 45 -19.73 -4.52 -16.04
N VAL A 46 -18.70 -3.73 -15.73
CA VAL A 46 -17.60 -4.12 -14.84
C VAL A 46 -17.84 -3.50 -13.47
N TYR A 47 -17.90 -4.35 -12.45
CA TYR A 47 -17.98 -3.96 -11.06
C TYR A 47 -16.69 -4.35 -10.33
N VAL A 48 -16.28 -3.49 -9.41
CA VAL A 48 -15.16 -3.70 -8.50
C VAL A 48 -15.67 -3.50 -7.09
N ASP A 49 -15.59 -4.54 -6.26
CA ASP A 49 -16.13 -4.58 -4.89
C ASP A 49 -17.59 -4.08 -4.83
N SER A 50 -18.40 -4.55 -5.78
CA SER A 50 -19.82 -4.18 -5.97
C SER A 50 -20.07 -2.74 -6.44
N ILE A 51 -19.03 -1.99 -6.82
CA ILE A 51 -19.14 -0.64 -7.39
C ILE A 51 -18.96 -0.71 -8.90
N LEU A 52 -19.93 -0.21 -9.68
CA LEU A 52 -19.81 -0.10 -11.13
C LEU A 52 -18.67 0.87 -11.49
N VAL A 53 -17.63 0.37 -12.16
CA VAL A 53 -16.49 1.19 -12.62
C VAL A 53 -16.58 1.55 -14.10
N GLY A 54 -17.43 0.86 -14.86
CA GLY A 54 -17.69 1.14 -16.27
C GLY A 54 -18.26 -0.05 -17.02
N ALA A 55 -18.21 0.00 -18.35
CA ALA A 55 -18.51 -1.13 -19.22
C ALA A 55 -17.28 -1.46 -20.07
N LEU A 56 -17.19 -2.70 -20.55
CA LEU A 56 -16.23 -3.05 -21.60
C LEU A 56 -16.52 -2.21 -22.86
N THR A 57 -15.46 -1.90 -23.60
CA THR A 57 -15.50 -1.18 -24.87
C THR A 57 -14.72 -1.96 -25.92
N GLY A 58 -15.28 -2.09 -27.12
CA GLY A 58 -14.64 -2.79 -28.22
C GLY A 58 -15.39 -2.69 -29.55
N GLU A 59 -15.04 -3.59 -30.46
CA GLU A 59 -15.67 -3.78 -31.77
C GLU A 59 -15.88 -5.28 -32.06
N ASN A 60 -16.84 -5.57 -32.95
CA ASN A 60 -17.17 -6.91 -33.45
C ASN A 60 -15.92 -7.67 -33.92
N GLU A 61 -15.83 -8.92 -33.47
CA GLU A 61 -14.77 -9.87 -33.79
C GLU A 61 -13.34 -9.35 -33.53
N THR A 62 -13.16 -8.36 -32.64
CA THR A 62 -11.87 -7.71 -32.40
C THR A 62 -11.45 -7.75 -30.92
N TRP A 63 -10.18 -8.03 -30.67
CA TRP A 63 -9.60 -7.94 -29.32
C TRP A 63 -9.28 -6.49 -28.98
N MET A 64 -9.84 -5.98 -27.89
CA MET A 64 -9.60 -4.62 -27.39
C MET A 64 -9.43 -4.58 -25.87
N GLU A 65 -8.70 -3.58 -25.39
CA GLU A 65 -8.49 -3.33 -23.97
C GLU A 65 -9.46 -2.26 -23.47
N SER A 66 -10.13 -2.56 -22.36
CA SER A 66 -10.87 -1.60 -21.55
C SER A 66 -10.06 -1.29 -20.29
N VAL A 67 -10.05 -0.01 -19.91
CA VAL A 67 -9.20 0.49 -18.83
C VAL A 67 -10.05 1.26 -17.82
N PHE A 68 -10.04 0.80 -16.57
CA PHE A 68 -10.86 1.35 -15.50
C PHE A 68 -9.95 1.93 -14.40
N PRO A 69 -10.15 3.20 -14.01
CA PRO A 69 -9.51 3.74 -12.82
C PRO A 69 -10.08 3.06 -11.58
N ILE A 70 -9.21 2.67 -10.64
CA ILE A 70 -9.59 2.04 -9.38
C ILE A 70 -9.28 3.02 -8.25
N ASP A 71 -10.24 3.24 -7.35
CA ASP A 71 -9.99 4.02 -6.14
C ASP A 71 -9.06 3.21 -5.23
N PRO A 72 -7.89 3.74 -4.82
CA PRO A 72 -6.99 3.03 -3.91
C PRO A 72 -7.67 2.53 -2.63
N SER A 73 -8.77 3.17 -2.16
CA SER A 73 -9.52 2.69 -1.00
C SER A 73 -10.07 1.27 -1.16
N GLN A 74 -10.33 0.83 -2.39
CA GLN A 74 -10.81 -0.52 -2.74
C GLN A 74 -9.71 -1.59 -2.66
N ILE A 75 -8.45 -1.19 -2.43
CA ILE A 75 -7.31 -2.12 -2.27
C ILE A 75 -6.86 -2.17 -0.80
N TYR A 76 -7.12 -1.11 -0.03
CA TYR A 76 -6.69 -0.99 1.37
C TYR A 76 -7.56 -1.77 2.35
N ASP A 77 -8.77 -2.19 1.97
CA ASP A 77 -9.73 -2.80 2.89
C ASP A 77 -9.33 -4.23 3.29
N ASP A 78 -9.00 -5.09 2.32
CA ASP A 78 -8.67 -6.50 2.57
C ASP A 78 -7.52 -7.05 1.72
N SER A 79 -6.78 -6.17 1.02
CA SER A 79 -5.69 -6.54 0.08
C SER A 79 -6.13 -7.38 -1.12
N THR A 80 -7.44 -7.45 -1.37
CA THR A 80 -8.03 -8.08 -2.54
C THR A 80 -8.80 -7.05 -3.36
N LEU A 81 -9.00 -7.34 -4.64
CA LEU A 81 -9.85 -6.55 -5.52
C LEU A 81 -10.80 -7.52 -6.22
N ASN A 82 -12.07 -7.49 -5.86
CA ASN A 82 -13.05 -8.42 -6.41
C ASN A 82 -13.70 -7.81 -7.65
N VAL A 83 -13.48 -8.44 -8.81
CA VAL A 83 -14.02 -8.00 -10.09
C VAL A 83 -15.21 -8.88 -10.45
N TRP A 84 -16.29 -8.25 -10.91
CA TRP A 84 -17.47 -8.91 -11.44
C TRP A 84 -17.82 -8.33 -12.80
N LEU A 85 -18.10 -9.20 -13.78
CA LEU A 85 -18.60 -8.85 -15.10
C LEU A 85 -20.05 -9.33 -15.22
N ASP A 86 -20.94 -8.36 -15.46
CA ASP A 86 -22.35 -8.54 -15.79
C ASP A 86 -22.49 -8.39 -17.31
N ILE A 87 -22.70 -9.50 -18.00
CA ILE A 87 -22.56 -9.58 -19.46
C ILE A 87 -23.87 -9.22 -20.12
N ASP A 88 -23.79 -8.48 -21.23
CA ASP A 88 -24.90 -8.18 -22.11
C ASP A 88 -26.09 -7.61 -21.33
N VAL A 89 -26.00 -6.37 -20.86
CA VAL A 89 -27.10 -5.68 -20.18
C VAL A 89 -27.84 -4.79 -21.20
N PRO A 90 -29.15 -4.99 -21.50
CA PRO A 90 -30.15 -5.81 -20.82
C PRO A 90 -30.54 -7.14 -21.52
N GLN A 91 -29.56 -8.01 -21.80
CA GLN A 91 -29.64 -9.38 -22.30
C GLN A 91 -30.24 -9.48 -23.71
N THR A 92 -29.47 -9.00 -24.67
CA THR A 92 -29.82 -8.85 -26.08
C THR A 92 -29.21 -9.90 -27.02
N GLY A 93 -28.41 -10.82 -26.49
CA GLY A 93 -27.83 -11.98 -27.16
C GLY A 93 -26.35 -11.86 -27.52
N PHE A 94 -25.62 -10.92 -26.93
CA PHE A 94 -24.18 -10.74 -27.19
C PHE A 94 -23.32 -11.73 -26.39
N ASN A 95 -22.08 -11.95 -26.82
CA ASN A 95 -21.15 -12.85 -26.15
C ASN A 95 -19.79 -12.19 -26.09
N VAL A 96 -19.06 -12.45 -25.01
CA VAL A 96 -17.72 -11.90 -24.82
C VAL A 96 -16.73 -13.02 -24.51
N THR A 97 -15.50 -12.87 -24.99
CA THR A 97 -14.37 -13.69 -24.54
C THR A 97 -13.34 -12.81 -23.86
N ILE A 98 -12.94 -13.14 -22.63
CA ILE A 98 -11.81 -12.48 -21.98
C ILE A 98 -10.53 -13.26 -22.26
N ASP A 99 -9.43 -12.57 -22.56
CA ASP A 99 -8.08 -13.14 -22.51
C ASP A 99 -7.46 -12.85 -21.14
N TYR A 100 -7.37 -11.59 -20.74
CA TYR A 100 -6.73 -11.26 -19.48
C TYR A 100 -7.38 -10.12 -18.73
N SER A 101 -7.14 -10.12 -17.42
CA SER A 101 -7.36 -9.00 -16.53
C SER A 101 -6.07 -8.70 -15.78
N GLN A 102 -5.71 -7.43 -15.67
CA GLN A 102 -4.48 -6.97 -15.03
C GLN A 102 -4.78 -5.80 -14.09
N LEU A 103 -4.43 -5.94 -12.82
CA LEU A 103 -4.33 -4.84 -11.88
C LEU A 103 -2.92 -4.23 -11.95
N ARG A 104 -2.84 -2.92 -12.24
CA ARG A 104 -1.62 -2.12 -12.12
C ARG A 104 -1.79 -1.14 -10.97
N THR A 105 -0.76 -1.05 -10.12
CA THR A 105 -0.71 -0.10 -9.02
C THR A 105 0.58 0.70 -9.09
N HIS A 106 0.48 1.99 -8.80
CA HIS A 106 1.61 2.86 -8.56
C HIS A 106 1.66 3.17 -7.06
N TRP A 107 2.78 2.81 -6.44
CA TRP A 107 2.92 2.87 -4.99
C TRP A 107 4.36 3.18 -4.58
N ASP A 108 4.53 3.65 -3.35
CA ASP A 108 5.81 3.77 -2.67
C ASP A 108 5.71 3.20 -1.25
N TRP A 109 6.85 2.98 -0.60
CA TRP A 109 6.90 2.61 0.80
C TRP A 109 6.52 3.81 1.67
N ILE A 110 5.79 3.55 2.76
CA ILE A 110 5.70 4.52 3.85
C ILE A 110 7.13 4.69 4.37
N ALA A 111 7.65 5.92 4.30
CA ALA A 111 8.98 6.20 4.83
C ALA A 111 8.99 5.92 6.34
N PRO A 112 9.93 5.10 6.85
CA PRO A 112 10.08 4.93 8.29
C PRO A 112 10.42 6.26 8.95
N VAL A 113 9.79 6.54 10.08
CA VAL A 113 10.05 7.73 10.89
C VAL A 113 10.29 7.30 12.32
N GLY A 114 11.38 7.77 12.91
CA GLY A 114 11.65 7.72 14.35
C GLY A 114 11.70 9.14 14.90
N ASN A 115 11.13 9.37 16.08
CA ASN A 115 11.19 10.66 16.76
C ASN A 115 11.54 10.48 18.24
N SER A 116 12.28 11.42 18.80
CA SER A 116 12.50 11.52 20.23
C SER A 116 11.26 12.04 20.96
N THR A 117 11.01 11.48 22.15
CA THR A 117 9.83 11.79 22.98
C THR A 117 10.18 11.84 24.46
N ASP A 118 9.20 12.23 25.28
CA ASP A 118 9.15 11.88 26.70
C ASP A 118 8.62 10.46 26.93
N ASP A 119 8.47 10.06 28.20
CA ASP A 119 7.98 8.75 28.63
C ASP A 119 6.51 8.49 28.26
N THR A 120 5.77 9.54 27.89
CA THR A 120 4.36 9.45 27.46
C THR A 120 4.22 9.39 25.94
N GLY A 121 5.32 9.54 25.19
CA GLY A 121 5.32 9.56 23.73
C GLY A 121 5.03 10.93 23.12
N MET A 122 5.05 12.02 23.91
CA MET A 122 4.97 13.36 23.34
C MET A 122 6.31 13.76 22.73
N LEU A 123 6.27 14.24 21.49
CA LEU A 123 7.45 14.71 20.74
C LEU A 123 8.23 15.75 21.53
N LYS A 124 9.56 15.58 21.57
CA LYS A 124 10.45 16.45 22.30
C LYS A 124 11.85 16.40 21.71
N ASP A 125 12.46 17.57 21.51
CA ASP A 125 13.78 17.69 20.87
C ASP A 125 14.80 18.45 21.74
N VAL A 126 14.41 18.87 22.96
CA VAL A 126 15.29 19.58 23.89
C VAL A 126 15.14 18.97 25.28
N TYR A 127 16.26 18.48 25.82
CA TYR A 127 16.30 17.76 27.08
C TYR A 127 17.27 18.42 28.08
N GLY A 128 16.88 18.42 29.35
CA GLY A 128 17.80 18.70 30.45
C GLY A 128 18.66 17.48 30.77
N VAL A 129 19.86 17.68 31.30
CA VAL A 129 20.82 16.59 31.60
C VAL A 129 20.32 15.56 32.64
N GLN A 130 19.24 15.86 33.36
CA GLN A 130 18.60 14.94 34.34
C GLN A 130 17.41 14.20 33.75
N GLU A 131 17.06 14.46 32.49
CA GLU A 131 15.96 13.82 31.81
C GLU A 131 16.42 12.56 31.09
N THR A 132 15.45 11.74 30.70
CA THR A 132 15.63 10.53 29.91
C THR A 132 15.01 10.77 28.54
N VAL A 133 15.69 10.31 27.49
CA VAL A 133 15.18 10.35 26.12
C VAL A 133 14.48 9.04 25.81
N TYR A 134 13.26 9.15 25.28
CA TYR A 134 12.51 8.04 24.73
C TYR A 134 12.41 8.22 23.21
N ALA A 135 12.05 7.16 22.49
CA ALA A 135 11.72 7.24 21.08
C ALA A 135 10.45 6.48 20.76
N VAL A 136 9.75 6.97 19.75
CA VAL A 136 8.64 6.29 19.06
C VAL A 136 8.99 6.14 17.58
N GLY A 137 8.35 5.21 16.90
CA GLY A 137 8.50 5.13 15.45
C GLY A 137 7.36 4.41 14.74
N SER A 138 7.27 4.67 13.44
CA SER A 138 6.24 4.17 12.54
C SER A 138 6.76 4.03 11.12
N GLY A 139 6.05 3.26 10.28
CA GLY A 139 6.43 3.06 8.88
C GLY A 139 7.57 2.06 8.68
N PHE A 140 8.01 1.37 9.74
CA PHE A 140 8.97 0.27 9.63
C PHE A 140 8.28 -1.00 9.08
N PRO A 141 9.03 -2.01 8.60
CA PRO A 141 8.47 -3.34 8.40
C PRO A 141 7.82 -3.84 9.70
N ALA A 142 6.75 -4.63 9.60
CA ALA A 142 6.09 -5.23 10.76
C ALA A 142 6.84 -6.47 11.25
N ASP A 143 6.76 -6.74 12.57
CA ASP A 143 7.33 -7.95 13.21
C ASP A 143 8.85 -8.11 13.00
N VAL A 144 9.60 -7.00 12.98
CA VAL A 144 11.07 -7.00 12.87
C VAL A 144 11.73 -6.29 14.04
N ASP A 145 12.98 -6.67 14.31
CA ASP A 145 13.86 -5.93 15.20
C ASP A 145 14.52 -4.76 14.46
N ILE A 146 14.56 -3.60 15.10
CA ILE A 146 15.28 -2.41 14.64
C ILE A 146 16.24 -1.94 15.73
N ASP A 147 17.41 -1.47 15.32
CA ASP A 147 18.40 -0.89 16.21
C ASP A 147 18.29 0.65 16.19
N ILE A 148 18.20 1.24 17.38
CA ILE A 148 18.19 2.68 17.59
C ILE A 148 19.55 3.10 18.13
N TYR A 149 20.14 4.09 17.46
CA TYR A 149 21.42 4.66 17.81
C TYR A 149 21.23 6.11 18.22
N VAL A 150 21.85 6.50 19.31
CA VAL A 150 22.08 7.91 19.67
C VAL A 150 23.48 8.26 19.20
N VAL A 151 23.60 9.24 18.31
CA VAL A 151 24.90 9.68 17.76
C VAL A 151 24.94 11.20 17.71
N PRO A 152 26.09 11.86 17.53
CA PRO A 152 26.12 13.32 17.34
C PRO A 152 25.36 13.75 16.09
N ASP A 153 24.82 14.98 16.09
CA ASP A 153 24.15 15.53 14.90
C ASP A 153 25.13 15.67 13.73
N LEU A 154 24.69 15.22 12.56
CA LEU A 154 25.49 15.10 11.34
C LEU A 154 24.67 15.50 10.12
N GLN A 155 25.36 16.00 9.10
CA GLN A 155 24.77 16.12 7.77
C GLN A 155 24.72 14.75 7.11
N TRP A 156 23.63 14.02 7.34
CA TRP A 156 23.43 12.68 6.81
C TRP A 156 23.31 12.66 5.29
N THR A 157 24.00 11.70 4.67
CA THR A 157 23.84 11.36 3.25
C THR A 157 23.49 9.89 3.13
N LEU A 158 22.87 9.52 2.01
CA LEU A 158 22.63 8.11 1.69
C LEU A 158 23.93 7.30 1.78
N ASP A 159 23.82 6.08 2.32
CA ASP A 159 24.93 5.14 2.53
C ASP A 159 26.01 5.60 3.52
N MET A 160 25.78 6.67 4.29
CA MET A 160 26.69 7.06 5.37
C MET A 160 26.68 6.00 6.47
N ALA A 161 27.87 5.57 6.90
CA ALA A 161 28.01 4.65 8.02
C ALA A 161 27.51 5.31 9.32
N ILE A 162 26.70 4.57 10.08
CA ILE A 162 26.21 5.01 11.39
C ILE A 162 27.40 5.05 12.37
N PRO A 163 27.67 6.19 13.04
CA PRO A 163 28.69 6.29 14.08
C PRO A 163 28.45 5.35 15.25
N ALA A 164 29.44 5.26 16.15
CA ALA A 164 29.25 4.56 17.41
C ALA A 164 28.19 5.27 18.26
N ASP A 165 27.33 4.47 18.89
CA ASP A 165 26.35 4.95 19.84
C ASP A 165 27.03 5.68 21.02
N VAL A 166 26.50 6.84 21.40
CA VAL A 166 27.02 7.69 22.47
C VAL A 166 26.15 7.68 23.74
N SER A 167 25.05 6.94 23.74
CA SER A 167 24.22 6.79 24.92
C SER A 167 24.97 5.97 25.98
N SER A 168 24.55 6.12 27.25
CA SER A 168 25.18 5.39 28.35
C SER A 168 24.72 3.93 28.46
N ASP A 169 23.63 3.56 27.80
CA ASP A 169 23.06 2.21 27.76
C ASP A 169 23.39 1.44 26.47
N GLY A 170 23.95 2.13 25.47
CA GLY A 170 24.34 1.56 24.18
C GLY A 170 23.17 1.44 23.21
N ILE A 171 23.38 0.64 22.15
CA ILE A 171 22.40 0.43 21.09
C ILE A 171 21.14 -0.20 21.67
N ASN A 172 19.99 0.39 21.35
CA ASN A 172 18.69 -0.08 21.80
C ASN A 172 17.98 -0.84 20.67
N THR A 173 17.81 -2.15 20.83
CA THR A 173 17.03 -2.97 19.89
C THR A 173 15.57 -3.02 20.32
N VAL A 174 14.66 -2.63 19.43
CA VAL A 174 13.20 -2.69 19.66
C VAL A 174 12.52 -3.53 18.60
N HIS A 175 11.43 -4.17 18.99
CA HIS A 175 10.62 -5.00 18.08
C HIS A 175 9.37 -4.23 17.65
N THR A 176 9.17 -4.09 16.35
CA THR A 176 7.98 -3.42 15.79
C THR A 176 6.74 -4.29 15.90
N ASP A 177 5.58 -3.69 16.13
CA ASP A 177 4.30 -4.39 16.14
C ASP A 177 3.82 -4.77 14.72
N VAL A 178 2.60 -5.33 14.65
CA VAL A 178 1.96 -5.74 13.37
C VAL A 178 1.73 -4.58 12.40
N ASN A 179 1.79 -3.34 12.88
CA ASN A 179 1.61 -2.13 12.09
C ASN A 179 2.96 -1.48 11.72
N GLY A 180 4.09 -2.10 12.07
CA GLY A 180 5.41 -1.51 11.84
C GLY A 180 5.69 -0.31 12.76
N THR A 181 5.13 -0.34 13.97
CA THR A 181 5.26 0.73 14.97
C THR A 181 5.91 0.24 16.25
N PHE A 182 6.50 1.15 17.02
CA PHE A 182 6.89 0.89 18.40
C PHE A 182 6.53 2.11 19.27
N GLY A 183 6.11 1.83 20.50
CA GLY A 183 5.75 2.85 21.49
C GLY A 183 6.96 3.52 22.12
N PRO A 184 6.76 4.41 23.11
CA PRO A 184 7.88 5.08 23.77
C PRO A 184 8.82 4.06 24.41
N VAL A 185 10.04 3.95 23.87
CA VAL A 185 11.10 3.12 24.42
C VAL A 185 12.22 4.02 24.90
N LEU A 186 12.76 3.75 26.09
CA LEU A 186 13.92 4.45 26.62
C LEU A 186 15.12 4.18 25.71
N ILE A 187 15.75 5.25 25.21
CA ILE A 187 16.93 5.16 24.32
C ILE A 187 18.15 5.88 24.87
N TRP A 188 17.98 6.74 25.89
CA TRP A 188 19.08 7.37 26.58
C TRP A 188 18.69 7.71 28.03
N PRO A 189 19.15 6.95 29.02
CA PRO A 189 18.84 7.24 30.42
C PRO A 189 19.61 8.47 30.90
N SER A 190 19.03 9.18 31.88
CA SER A 190 19.77 10.20 32.63
C SER A 190 21.04 9.60 33.26
N PHE A 191 22.17 10.31 33.35
CA PHE A 191 22.40 11.71 33.00
C PHE A 191 22.90 11.87 31.56
N LEU A 192 22.29 12.80 30.81
CA LEU A 192 22.66 13.08 29.42
C LEU A 192 23.96 13.90 29.34
N THR A 193 24.67 13.75 28.21
CA THR A 193 25.81 14.60 27.88
C THR A 193 25.35 15.84 27.10
N TRP A 194 26.08 16.96 27.24
CA TRP A 194 25.76 18.18 26.52
C TRP A 194 26.17 18.08 25.04
N GLY A 195 25.25 18.38 24.13
CA GLY A 195 25.51 18.38 22.70
C GLY A 195 24.24 18.43 21.86
N GLU A 196 24.45 18.30 20.55
CA GLU A 196 23.41 18.03 19.55
C GLU A 196 23.64 16.60 19.05
N TYR A 197 22.56 15.84 18.95
CA TYR A 197 22.54 14.39 18.70
C TYR A 197 21.43 14.07 17.69
#